data_AF-A0A971S0V5-F1
#
_entry.id   AF-A0A971S0V5-F1
#
_cell.length_a   1.000
_cell.length_b   1.000
_cell.length_c   1.000
_cell.angle_alpha   90.00
_cell.angle_beta   90.00
_cell.angle_gamma   90.00
#
_symmetry.space_group_name_H-M   'P 1'
#
loop_
_entity.id
_entity.type
_entity.pdbx_description
1 polymer ?
#
loop_
_entity_poly.entity_id
_entity_poly.type
_entity_poly.pdbx_seq_one_letter_code
_entity_poly.pdbx_strand_id
1 'polypeptide(L)'
;MGHIRLGNLPRTRKWQQVVALIEGGAGTAQIANATITAAEDGFRLAAEDKGLVETVWLLTQLPLAAKSDNFAEALQSNGIDVSDSPSLMEVIGAFSDAIDRKLANNGGRTDLGEMAQMAASETMTQIIGTRTQSLFGTTPDDVTNAFSKLATNKQFSIFARDFFSRLTNKCLDYFVSRAVAHHIGEGRRFRTLAQQGEFTKALGTHSREAARIVEEFSGGWFSKTNWEKKGISRQDAAGFAHVAMKKIVAELKEGARTDG
;
A
#
# COMPACT_ATOMS: atom_id res chain seq x y z
N MET A 1 -19.12 -3.17 18.78
CA MET A 1 -19.91 -4.11 17.94
C MET A 1 -19.74 -3.69 16.50
N GLY A 2 -19.13 -4.54 15.65
CA GLY A 2 -18.77 -4.19 14.28
C GLY A 2 -17.25 -4.11 14.06
N HIS A 3 -16.52 -5.16 14.42
CA HIS A 3 -15.23 -5.36 13.75
C HIS A 3 -15.54 -5.56 12.26
N ILE A 4 -14.93 -4.77 11.36
CA ILE A 4 -14.75 -5.22 9.98
C ILE A 4 -13.69 -6.32 10.06
N ARG A 5 -14.08 -7.50 10.56
CA ARG A 5 -13.25 -8.69 10.41
C ARG A 5 -13.44 -9.07 8.96
N LEU A 6 -12.38 -9.01 8.16
CA LEU A 6 -12.24 -9.87 6.98
C LEU A 6 -12.05 -11.34 7.45
N GLY A 7 -12.85 -11.77 8.44
CA GLY A 7 -12.60 -12.89 9.33
C GLY A 7 -12.89 -14.25 8.71
N ASN A 8 -13.60 -14.29 7.60
CA ASN A 8 -13.76 -15.45 6.72
C ASN A 8 -13.90 -14.93 5.29
N LEU A 9 -13.39 -15.67 4.30
CA LEU A 9 -13.73 -15.39 2.91
C LEU A 9 -15.26 -15.36 2.79
N PRO A 10 -15.85 -14.26 2.27
CA PRO A 10 -17.28 -14.23 2.04
C PRO A 10 -17.66 -15.45 1.19
N ARG A 11 -18.62 -16.28 1.63
CA ARG A 11 -19.11 -17.43 0.86
C ARG A 11 -19.99 -17.01 -0.33
N THR A 12 -19.58 -15.95 -1.02
CA THR A 12 -20.28 -15.43 -2.18
C THR A 12 -19.89 -16.23 -3.41
N ARG A 13 -20.78 -16.22 -4.41
CA ARG A 13 -20.54 -16.87 -5.70
C ARG A 13 -19.23 -16.41 -6.36
N LYS A 14 -18.86 -15.14 -6.16
CA LYS A 14 -17.61 -14.58 -6.70
C LYS A 14 -16.37 -15.24 -6.08
N TRP A 15 -16.36 -15.46 -4.77
CA TRP A 15 -15.23 -16.14 -4.10
C TRP A 15 -15.15 -17.63 -4.45
N GLN A 16 -16.30 -18.29 -4.62
CA GLN A 16 -16.32 -19.67 -5.13
C GLN A 16 -15.73 -19.76 -6.54
N GLN A 17 -15.99 -18.75 -7.39
CA GLN A 17 -15.40 -18.68 -8.72
C GLN A 17 -13.88 -18.47 -8.69
N VAL A 18 -13.36 -17.66 -7.75
CA VAL A 18 -11.91 -17.52 -7.54
C VAL A 18 -11.28 -18.87 -7.19
N VAL A 19 -11.87 -19.59 -6.22
CA VAL A 19 -11.39 -20.93 -5.82
C VAL A 19 -11.42 -21.89 -7.01
N ALA A 20 -12.53 -21.92 -7.76
CA ALA A 20 -12.66 -22.79 -8.93
C ALA A 20 -11.65 -22.49 -10.04
N LEU A 21 -11.34 -21.20 -10.30
CA LEU A 21 -10.30 -20.80 -11.25
C LEU A 21 -8.92 -21.27 -10.78
N ILE A 22 -8.64 -21.14 -9.48
CA ILE A 22 -7.39 -21.62 -8.91
C ILE A 22 -7.31 -23.14 -9.03
N GLU A 23 -8.32 -23.90 -8.60
CA GLU A 23 -8.37 -25.36 -8.71
C GLU A 23 -8.26 -25.83 -10.17
N GLY A 24 -8.91 -25.14 -11.09
CA GLY A 24 -8.93 -25.43 -12.53
C GLY A 24 -7.64 -25.08 -13.27
N GLY A 25 -6.61 -24.57 -12.60
CA GLY A 25 -5.33 -24.28 -13.24
C GLY A 25 -5.27 -22.97 -14.02
N ALA A 26 -6.20 -22.03 -13.77
CA ALA A 26 -6.24 -20.75 -14.48
C ALA A 26 -4.93 -19.96 -14.36
N GLY A 27 -4.69 -19.11 -15.36
CA GLY A 27 -3.54 -18.21 -15.38
C GLY A 27 -3.63 -17.14 -14.30
N THR A 28 -2.49 -16.56 -13.93
CA THR A 28 -2.39 -15.55 -12.87
C THR A 28 -3.28 -14.34 -13.11
N ALA A 29 -3.35 -13.84 -14.35
CA ALA A 29 -4.20 -12.70 -14.71
C ALA A 29 -5.69 -12.99 -14.49
N GLN A 30 -6.16 -14.18 -14.87
CA GLN A 30 -7.54 -14.61 -14.65
C GLN A 30 -7.87 -14.70 -13.15
N ILE A 31 -6.98 -15.29 -12.35
CA ILE A 31 -7.15 -15.40 -10.89
C ILE A 31 -7.12 -14.02 -10.24
N ALA A 32 -6.20 -13.13 -10.65
CA ALA A 32 -6.12 -11.77 -10.14
C ALA A 32 -7.42 -11.00 -10.41
N ASN A 33 -7.92 -11.04 -11.64
CA ASN A 33 -9.18 -10.38 -12.01
C ASN A 33 -10.40 -10.92 -11.26
N ALA A 34 -10.50 -12.25 -11.14
CA ALA A 34 -11.57 -12.85 -10.35
C ALA A 34 -11.48 -12.44 -8.87
N THR A 35 -10.27 -12.44 -8.31
CA THR A 35 -10.00 -12.04 -6.92
C THR A 35 -10.40 -10.59 -6.70
N ILE A 36 -10.09 -9.70 -7.63
CA ILE A 36 -10.42 -8.28 -7.56
C ILE A 36 -11.90 -8.04 -7.74
N THR A 37 -12.55 -8.74 -8.66
CA THR A 37 -14.00 -8.67 -8.85
C THR A 37 -14.75 -9.16 -7.60
N ALA A 38 -14.19 -10.17 -6.91
CA ALA A 38 -14.70 -10.67 -5.64
C ALA A 38 -14.42 -9.72 -4.47
N ALA A 39 -13.29 -9.02 -4.51
CA ALA A 39 -12.86 -8.06 -3.50
C ALA A 39 -13.29 -6.60 -3.78
N GLU A 40 -13.97 -6.32 -4.89
CA GLU A 40 -14.28 -4.96 -5.37
C GLU A 40 -15.04 -4.12 -4.34
N ASP A 41 -15.99 -4.71 -3.64
CA ASP A 41 -16.72 -4.03 -2.56
C ASP A 41 -15.79 -3.76 -1.35
N GLY A 42 -14.85 -4.66 -1.06
CA GLY A 42 -13.83 -4.47 -0.04
C GLY A 42 -12.83 -3.37 -0.40
N PHE A 43 -12.42 -3.28 -1.66
CA PHE A 43 -11.57 -2.19 -2.17
C PHE A 43 -12.31 -0.85 -2.25
N ARG A 44 -13.63 -0.85 -2.43
CA ARG A 44 -14.44 0.38 -2.37
C ARG A 44 -14.50 0.92 -0.94
N LEU A 45 -14.75 0.03 0.03
CA LEU A 45 -14.76 0.35 1.45
C LEU A 45 -13.36 0.65 2.00
N ALA A 46 -12.30 0.18 1.32
CA ALA A 46 -10.92 0.48 1.68
C ALA A 46 -10.63 1.98 1.77
N ALA A 47 -11.28 2.80 0.94
CA ALA A 47 -11.12 4.25 0.96
C ALA A 47 -11.70 4.93 2.22
N GLU A 48 -12.59 4.22 2.92
CA GLU A 48 -13.20 4.65 4.19
C GLU A 48 -12.43 4.07 5.40
N ASP A 49 -11.42 3.23 5.15
CA ASP A 49 -10.60 2.63 6.17
C ASP A 49 -9.71 3.67 6.84
N LYS A 50 -9.89 3.85 8.15
CA LYS A 50 -9.17 4.86 8.93
C LYS A 50 -7.66 4.62 8.92
N GLY A 51 -7.22 3.36 8.92
CA GLY A 51 -5.80 3.01 8.90
C GLY A 51 -5.16 3.34 7.55
N LEU A 52 -5.82 3.00 6.45
CA LEU A 52 -5.36 3.39 5.12
C LEU A 52 -5.30 4.90 4.95
N VAL A 53 -6.35 5.62 5.36
CA VAL A 53 -6.43 7.08 5.26
C VAL A 53 -5.31 7.74 6.08
N GLU A 54 -5.08 7.30 7.32
CA GLU A 54 -4.02 7.84 8.17
C GLU A 54 -2.63 7.56 7.56
N THR A 55 -2.42 6.34 7.06
CA THR A 55 -1.17 5.96 6.40
C THR A 55 -0.89 6.86 5.19
N VAL A 56 -1.86 7.02 4.29
CA VAL A 56 -1.72 7.85 3.08
C VAL A 56 -1.50 9.31 3.47
N TRP A 57 -2.21 9.81 4.48
CA TRP A 57 -2.03 11.17 4.96
C TRP A 57 -0.60 11.37 5.49
N LEU A 58 -0.11 10.53 6.40
CA LEU A 58 1.25 10.64 6.95
C LEU A 58 2.32 10.52 5.85
N LEU A 59 2.14 9.65 4.85
CA LEU A 59 3.04 9.54 3.70
C LEU A 59 3.16 10.85 2.91
N THR A 60 2.09 11.67 2.88
CA THR A 60 2.15 13.02 2.29
C THR A 60 2.84 14.04 3.20
N GLN A 61 2.80 13.84 4.51
CA GLN A 61 3.42 14.77 5.46
C GLN A 61 4.95 14.63 5.50
N LEU A 62 5.50 13.42 5.32
CA LEU A 62 6.95 13.17 5.31
C LEU A 62 7.74 14.11 4.37
N PRO A 63 7.42 14.22 3.06
CA PRO A 63 8.11 15.16 2.17
C PRO A 63 7.89 16.63 2.53
N LEU A 64 6.72 16.98 3.06
CA LEU A 64 6.39 18.36 3.44
C LEU A 64 7.16 18.79 4.70
N ALA A 65 7.24 17.91 5.70
CA ALA A 65 8.05 18.11 6.89
C ALA A 65 9.53 18.28 6.53
N ALA A 66 10.05 17.46 5.60
CA ALA A 66 11.44 17.55 5.13
C ALA A 66 11.75 18.80 4.28
N LYS A 67 10.76 19.66 4.01
CA LYS A 67 10.94 20.98 3.39
C LYS A 67 10.94 22.13 4.40
N SER A 68 10.63 21.87 5.66
CA SER A 68 10.72 22.86 6.72
C SER A 68 12.16 23.05 7.19
N ASP A 69 12.40 24.12 7.95
CA ASP A 69 13.72 24.42 8.53
C ASP A 69 14.14 23.37 9.58
N ASN A 70 13.16 22.78 10.28
CA ASN A 70 13.39 21.75 11.30
C ASN A 70 12.54 20.51 11.02
N PHE A 71 13.17 19.50 10.42
CA PHE A 71 12.49 18.27 10.03
C PHE A 71 11.87 17.51 11.21
N ALA A 72 12.61 17.38 12.32
CA ALA A 72 12.15 16.64 13.49
C ALA A 72 10.92 17.30 14.12
N GLU A 73 10.95 18.62 14.32
CA GLU A 73 9.82 19.38 14.86
C GLU A 73 8.59 19.31 13.96
N ALA A 74 8.79 19.39 12.64
CA ALA A 74 7.71 19.23 11.68
C ALA A 74 7.11 17.81 11.69
N LEU A 75 7.91 16.76 11.86
CA LEU A 75 7.40 15.39 12.07
C LEU A 75 6.59 15.27 13.36
N GLN A 76 7.11 15.80 14.47
CA GLN A 76 6.44 15.78 15.78
C GLN A 76 5.08 16.50 15.74
N SER A 77 4.98 17.64 15.04
CA SER A 77 3.71 18.37 14.85
C SER A 77 2.64 17.53 14.12
N ASN A 78 3.06 16.55 13.32
CA ASN A 78 2.18 15.60 12.63
C ASN A 78 1.92 14.32 13.44
N GLY A 79 2.45 14.22 14.66
CA GLY A 79 2.31 13.06 15.56
C GLY A 79 3.34 11.96 15.34
N ILE A 80 4.36 12.20 14.50
CA ILE A 80 5.51 11.31 14.29
C ILE A 80 6.58 11.72 15.31
N ASP A 81 6.61 11.01 16.43
CA ASP A 81 7.43 11.36 17.60
C ASP A 81 8.85 10.80 17.43
N VAL A 82 9.81 11.68 17.17
CA VAL A 82 11.20 11.37 16.85
C VAL A 82 12.15 12.29 17.60
N SER A 83 13.41 11.88 17.75
CA SER A 83 14.50 12.73 18.24
C SER A 83 14.85 13.86 17.27
N ASP A 84 15.67 14.81 17.73
CA ASP A 84 16.08 16.00 16.97
C ASP A 84 16.89 15.68 15.70
N SER A 85 17.45 14.47 15.59
CA SER A 85 18.28 14.05 14.45
C SER A 85 17.95 12.61 14.06
N PRO A 86 16.76 12.37 13.49
CA PRO A 86 16.21 11.04 13.43
C PRO A 86 16.83 10.20 12.32
N SER A 87 17.07 8.92 12.63
CA SER A 87 17.46 7.93 11.62
C SER A 87 16.26 7.46 10.79
N LEU A 88 16.49 6.84 9.62
CA LEU A 88 15.41 6.27 8.81
C LEU A 88 14.56 5.26 9.61
N MET A 89 15.19 4.39 10.41
CA MET A 89 14.47 3.36 11.17
C MET A 89 13.64 3.98 12.29
N GLU A 90 14.13 5.05 12.89
CA GLU A 90 13.38 5.83 13.87
C GLU A 90 12.16 6.51 13.25
N VAL A 91 12.30 7.13 12.07
CA VAL A 91 11.15 7.70 11.34
C VAL A 91 10.12 6.62 11.00
N ILE A 92 10.55 5.43 10.55
CA ILE A 92 9.65 4.31 10.23
C ILE A 92 8.91 3.80 11.48
N GLY A 93 9.63 3.66 12.61
CA GLY A 93 9.06 3.25 13.88
C GLY A 93 8.04 4.28 14.40
N ALA A 94 8.43 5.56 14.45
CA ALA A 94 7.57 6.65 14.88
C ALA A 94 6.34 6.85 13.97
N PHE A 95 6.50 6.62 12.65
CA PHE A 95 5.39 6.61 11.69
C PHE A 95 4.39 5.51 12.02
N SER A 96 4.88 4.31 12.34
CA SER A 96 4.05 3.17 12.74
C SER A 96 3.31 3.47 14.05
N ASP A 97 4.04 3.96 15.06
CA ASP A 97 3.46 4.35 16.34
C ASP A 97 2.43 5.48 16.22
N ALA A 98 2.62 6.42 15.28
CA ALA A 98 1.65 7.48 14.99
C ALA A 98 0.31 6.92 14.51
N ILE A 99 0.35 5.95 13.59
CA ILE A 99 -0.85 5.25 13.09
C ILE A 99 -1.51 4.48 14.23
N ASP A 100 -0.73 3.70 14.98
CA ASP A 100 -1.23 2.86 16.07
C ASP A 100 -1.90 3.67 17.18
N ARG A 101 -1.31 4.81 17.57
CA ARG A 101 -1.91 5.74 18.55
C ARG A 101 -3.25 6.27 18.06
N LYS A 102 -3.39 6.54 16.76
CA LYS A 102 -4.66 7.02 16.17
C LYS A 102 -5.74 5.93 16.15
N LEU A 103 -5.34 4.67 16.10
CA LEU A 103 -6.23 3.50 16.03
C LEU A 103 -6.42 2.78 17.38
N ALA A 104 -5.96 3.38 18.48
CA ALA A 104 -6.03 2.81 19.83
C ALA A 104 -7.44 2.35 20.23
N ASN A 105 -7.50 1.39 21.17
CA ASN A 105 -8.73 0.77 21.71
C ASN A 105 -9.59 -0.02 20.70
N ASN A 106 -8.97 -0.65 19.69
CA ASN A 106 -9.66 -1.46 18.68
C ASN A 106 -10.77 -0.70 17.89
N GLY A 107 -10.79 0.63 17.94
CA GLY A 107 -11.83 1.46 17.31
C GLY A 107 -11.68 1.68 15.81
N GLY A 108 -10.63 1.13 15.20
CA GLY A 108 -10.34 1.29 13.77
C GLY A 108 -9.22 0.42 13.19
N ARG A 109 -8.65 -0.53 13.96
CA ARG A 109 -7.67 -1.50 13.43
C ARG A 109 -8.36 -2.49 12.50
N THR A 110 -7.83 -2.65 11.30
CA THR A 110 -8.32 -3.55 10.25
C THR A 110 -7.13 -4.20 9.56
N ASP A 111 -7.32 -5.39 8.98
CA ASP A 111 -6.24 -6.05 8.23
C ASP A 111 -5.73 -5.16 7.08
N LEU A 112 -6.62 -4.35 6.50
CA LEU A 112 -6.25 -3.38 5.46
C LEU A 112 -5.35 -2.26 6.00
N GLY A 113 -5.68 -1.70 7.17
CA GLY A 113 -4.85 -0.70 7.82
C GLY A 113 -3.46 -1.23 8.15
N GLU A 114 -3.37 -2.46 8.66
CA GLU A 114 -2.10 -3.16 8.93
C GLU A 114 -1.29 -3.39 7.64
N MET A 115 -1.96 -3.86 6.57
CA MET A 115 -1.32 -4.01 5.26
C MET A 115 -0.84 -2.67 4.68
N ALA A 116 -1.56 -1.58 4.91
CA ALA A 116 -1.16 -0.24 4.50
C ALA A 116 0.08 0.23 5.27
N GLN A 117 0.10 0.11 6.60
CA GLN A 117 1.25 0.45 7.44
C GLN A 117 2.50 -0.35 7.05
N MET A 118 2.34 -1.66 6.81
CA MET A 118 3.43 -2.52 6.34
C MET A 118 3.93 -2.10 4.95
N ALA A 119 3.02 -1.84 4.01
CA ALA A 119 3.37 -1.36 2.66
C ALA A 119 4.12 -0.02 2.71
N ALA A 120 3.69 0.90 3.56
CA ALA A 120 4.35 2.19 3.77
C ALA A 120 5.77 2.03 4.32
N SER A 121 5.95 1.18 5.33
CA SER A 121 7.25 0.89 5.95
C SER A 121 8.24 0.30 4.94
N GLU A 122 7.77 -0.65 4.12
CA GLU A 122 8.57 -1.23 3.05
C GLU A 122 8.91 -0.22 1.95
N THR A 123 7.96 0.65 1.56
CA THR A 123 8.19 1.70 0.58
C THR A 123 9.22 2.71 1.07
N MET A 124 9.13 3.15 2.33
CA MET A 124 10.13 4.04 2.93
C MET A 124 11.51 3.36 2.97
N THR A 125 11.58 2.11 3.42
CA THR A 125 12.83 1.35 3.46
C THR A 125 13.45 1.22 2.07
N GLN A 126 12.64 0.89 1.05
CA GLN A 126 13.13 0.74 -0.31
C GLN A 126 13.58 2.08 -0.90
N ILE A 127 12.74 3.11 -0.85
CA ILE A 127 12.99 4.36 -1.58
C ILE A 127 13.97 5.26 -0.85
N ILE A 128 13.84 5.39 0.47
CA ILE A 128 14.77 6.22 1.26
C ILE A 128 16.06 5.45 1.51
N GLY A 129 15.99 4.18 1.90
CA GLY A 129 17.18 3.36 2.16
C GLY A 129 18.11 3.28 0.96
N THR A 130 17.60 3.10 -0.26
CA THR A 130 18.43 3.09 -1.48
C THR A 130 19.09 4.46 -1.75
N ARG A 131 18.47 5.57 -1.30
CA ARG A 131 19.01 6.93 -1.49
C ARG A 131 20.01 7.35 -0.42
N THR A 132 19.93 6.73 0.75
CA THR A 132 20.79 7.03 1.89
C THR A 132 21.96 6.05 2.03
N GLN A 133 22.04 5.02 1.18
CA GLN A 133 23.20 4.13 1.07
C GLN A 133 24.43 4.92 0.61
N SER A 134 25.38 5.08 1.52
CA SER A 134 26.67 5.73 1.31
C SER A 134 27.79 4.85 1.87
N LEU A 135 28.98 4.92 1.26
CA LEU A 135 30.17 4.17 1.69
C LEU A 135 30.63 4.54 3.11
N PHE A 136 30.21 5.69 3.63
CA PHE A 136 30.61 6.22 4.94
C PHE A 136 29.49 6.16 5.98
N GLY A 137 28.40 5.44 5.69
CA GLY A 137 27.21 5.40 6.53
C GLY A 137 26.18 6.47 6.17
N THR A 138 25.02 6.43 6.82
CA THR A 138 23.90 7.36 6.61
C THR A 138 23.88 8.40 7.73
N THR A 139 23.93 9.68 7.37
CA THR A 139 23.73 10.78 8.34
C THR A 139 22.25 11.15 8.46
N PRO A 140 21.82 11.79 9.56
CA PRO A 140 20.46 12.34 9.68
C PRO A 140 20.12 13.34 8.56
N ASP A 141 21.10 14.14 8.10
CA ASP A 141 20.92 15.06 6.97
C ASP A 141 20.64 14.32 5.66
N ASP A 142 21.26 13.16 5.43
CA ASP A 142 20.97 12.33 4.26
C ASP A 142 19.52 11.84 4.27
N VAL A 143 18.98 11.48 5.45
CA VAL A 143 17.59 11.07 5.63
C VAL A 143 16.65 12.23 5.32
N THR A 144 16.89 13.40 5.91
CA THR A 144 16.11 14.62 5.64
C THR A 144 16.13 14.97 4.15
N ASN A 145 17.31 14.97 3.53
CA ASN A 145 17.47 15.26 2.11
C ASN A 145 16.75 14.24 1.23
N ALA A 146 16.78 12.96 1.58
CA ALA A 146 16.11 11.91 0.84
C ALA A 146 14.57 12.06 0.88
N PHE A 147 14.00 12.40 2.04
CA PHE A 147 12.57 12.73 2.17
C PHE A 147 12.22 14.03 1.43
N SER A 148 13.06 15.07 1.53
CA SER A 148 12.84 16.36 0.87
C SER A 148 12.75 16.23 -0.66
N LYS A 149 13.53 15.30 -1.25
CA LYS A 149 13.47 15.00 -2.69
C LYS A 149 12.11 14.42 -3.11
N LEU A 150 11.37 13.77 -2.22
CA LEU A 150 10.03 13.23 -2.51
C LEU A 150 8.99 14.33 -2.74
N ALA A 151 9.21 15.57 -2.30
CA ALA A 151 8.26 16.67 -2.48
C ALA A 151 8.08 17.14 -3.94
N THR A 152 8.82 16.58 -4.90
CA THR A 152 8.67 16.90 -6.33
C THR A 152 7.64 15.99 -7.00
N ASN A 153 6.93 16.48 -8.02
CA ASN A 153 5.91 15.70 -8.74
C ASN A 153 6.41 14.30 -9.12
N LYS A 154 7.57 14.24 -9.79
CA LYS A 154 8.13 12.97 -10.27
C LYS A 154 8.45 12.00 -9.13
N GLN A 155 9.08 12.49 -8.06
CA GLN A 155 9.52 11.63 -6.97
C GLN A 155 8.36 11.18 -6.08
N PHE A 156 7.38 12.06 -5.84
CA PHE A 156 6.14 11.67 -5.18
C PHE A 156 5.37 10.63 -6.01
N SER A 157 5.32 10.78 -7.34
CA SER A 157 4.66 9.82 -8.21
C SER A 157 5.24 8.41 -8.11
N ILE A 158 6.57 8.29 -8.10
CA ILE A 158 7.27 7.01 -7.93
C ILE A 158 7.01 6.43 -6.53
N PHE A 159 7.04 7.28 -5.51
CA PHE A 159 6.79 6.90 -4.11
C PHE A 159 5.37 6.37 -3.90
N ALA A 160 4.37 7.10 -4.40
CA ALA A 160 2.98 6.68 -4.36
C ALA A 160 2.76 5.38 -5.14
N ARG A 161 3.34 5.24 -6.34
CA ARG A 161 3.25 4.00 -7.12
C ARG A 161 3.82 2.80 -6.35
N ASP A 162 4.99 2.92 -5.72
CA ASP A 162 5.59 1.81 -4.97
C ASP A 162 4.71 1.41 -3.77
N PHE A 163 4.21 2.40 -3.02
CA PHE A 163 3.28 2.16 -1.91
C PHE A 163 2.03 1.40 -2.36
N PHE A 164 1.32 1.91 -3.38
CA PHE A 164 0.10 1.28 -3.84
C PHE A 164 0.36 -0.08 -4.51
N SER A 165 1.50 -0.27 -5.17
CA SER A 165 1.89 -1.58 -5.70
C SER A 165 2.02 -2.62 -4.59
N ARG A 166 2.67 -2.27 -3.48
CA ARG A 166 2.83 -3.15 -2.31
C ARG A 166 1.51 -3.40 -1.62
N LEU A 167 0.72 -2.35 -1.39
CA LEU A 167 -0.59 -2.47 -0.77
C LEU A 167 -1.51 -3.40 -1.57
N THR A 168 -1.62 -3.18 -2.88
CA THR A 168 -2.42 -4.04 -3.76
C THR A 168 -1.93 -5.48 -3.73
N ASN A 169 -0.62 -5.70 -3.80
CA ASN A 169 -0.06 -7.06 -3.73
C ASN A 169 -0.41 -7.74 -2.40
N LYS A 170 -0.28 -7.04 -1.27
CA LYS A 170 -0.66 -7.57 0.05
C LYS A 170 -2.13 -7.92 0.13
N CYS A 171 -3.01 -7.04 -0.38
CA CYS A 171 -4.45 -7.30 -0.43
C CYS A 171 -4.77 -8.55 -1.27
N LEU A 172 -4.18 -8.69 -2.47
CA LEU A 172 -4.41 -9.85 -3.31
C LEU A 172 -3.85 -11.13 -2.70
N ASP A 173 -2.62 -11.08 -2.18
CA ASP A 173 -1.99 -12.23 -1.52
C ASP A 173 -2.78 -12.69 -0.29
N TYR A 174 -3.30 -11.75 0.50
CA TYR A 174 -4.17 -12.04 1.64
C TYR A 174 -5.43 -12.82 1.20
N PHE A 175 -6.09 -12.36 0.14
CA PHE A 175 -7.30 -13.01 -0.35
C PHE A 175 -7.02 -14.36 -1.02
N VAL A 176 -5.97 -14.44 -1.83
CA VAL A 176 -5.60 -15.67 -2.52
C VAL A 176 -5.09 -16.72 -1.53
N SER A 177 -4.23 -16.36 -0.58
CA SER A 177 -3.74 -17.30 0.45
C SER A 177 -4.88 -17.94 1.23
N ARG A 178 -5.96 -17.19 1.51
CA ARG A 178 -7.18 -17.75 2.14
C ARG A 178 -7.99 -18.63 1.20
N ALA A 179 -8.03 -18.33 -0.09
CA ALA A 179 -8.70 -19.16 -1.09
C ALA A 179 -7.93 -20.48 -1.32
N VAL A 180 -6.62 -20.49 -1.01
CA VAL A 180 -5.68 -21.56 -1.35
C VAL A 180 -5.20 -22.36 -0.15
N ALA A 181 -5.60 -22.00 1.07
CA ALA A 181 -5.17 -22.65 2.31
C ALA A 181 -5.35 -24.18 2.37
N HIS A 182 -6.12 -24.78 1.44
CA HIS A 182 -6.32 -26.22 1.32
C HIS A 182 -5.82 -26.86 0.01
N HIS A 183 -5.09 -26.15 -0.86
CA HIS A 183 -4.73 -26.59 -2.23
C HIS A 183 -3.23 -26.86 -2.47
N ILE A 184 -2.48 -27.19 -1.41
CA ILE A 184 -1.10 -27.69 -1.49
C ILE A 184 -1.11 -29.20 -1.22
N GLY A 185 -0.53 -29.99 -2.12
CA GLY A 185 -0.46 -31.45 -1.98
C GLY A 185 -0.55 -32.18 -3.32
N GLU A 186 -0.31 -33.49 -3.29
CA GLU A 186 -0.43 -34.34 -4.48
C GLU A 186 -1.88 -34.34 -5.00
N GLY A 187 -2.06 -34.11 -6.31
CA GLY A 187 -3.39 -33.95 -6.93
C GLY A 187 -4.07 -32.60 -6.69
N ARG A 188 -3.39 -31.62 -6.07
CA ARG A 188 -3.90 -30.24 -5.88
C ARG A 188 -3.26 -29.26 -6.89
N ARG A 189 -3.76 -28.03 -6.93
CA ARG A 189 -3.29 -26.96 -7.83
C ARG A 189 -1.80 -26.66 -7.71
N PHE A 190 -1.27 -26.64 -6.48
CA PHE A 190 0.15 -26.45 -6.23
C PHE A 190 0.73 -27.75 -5.70
N ARG A 191 1.57 -28.40 -6.52
CA ARG A 191 2.25 -29.64 -6.13
C ARG A 191 3.34 -29.38 -5.10
N THR A 192 3.93 -28.19 -5.13
CA THR A 192 5.04 -27.79 -4.24
C THR A 192 4.91 -26.32 -3.80
N LEU A 193 5.58 -25.98 -2.70
CA LEU A 193 5.72 -24.58 -2.24
C LEU A 193 6.41 -23.69 -3.29
N ALA A 194 7.29 -24.24 -4.13
CA ALA A 194 7.95 -23.49 -5.20
C ALA A 194 6.95 -23.00 -6.26
N GLN A 195 6.00 -23.86 -6.68
CA GLN A 195 4.96 -23.47 -7.64
C GLN A 195 4.00 -22.41 -7.05
N GLN A 196 3.71 -22.51 -5.75
CA GLN A 196 2.96 -21.46 -5.06
C GLN A 196 3.75 -20.13 -5.04
N GLY A 197 5.06 -20.18 -4.77
CA GLY A 197 5.94 -19.02 -4.80
C GLY A 197 6.02 -18.34 -6.17
N GLU A 198 6.08 -19.11 -7.26
CA GLU A 198 6.02 -18.59 -8.63
C GLU A 198 4.69 -17.88 -8.92
N PHE A 199 3.57 -18.46 -8.47
CA PHE A 199 2.26 -17.84 -8.60
C PHE A 199 2.16 -16.52 -7.81
N THR A 200 2.59 -16.49 -6.55
CA THR A 200 2.63 -15.25 -5.74
C THR A 200 3.54 -14.20 -6.39
N LYS A 201 4.68 -14.60 -6.96
CA LYS A 201 5.57 -13.69 -7.69
C LYS A 201 4.88 -13.07 -8.92
N ALA A 202 4.17 -13.88 -9.71
CA ALA A 202 3.43 -13.39 -10.86
C ALA A 202 2.29 -12.43 -10.46
N LEU A 203 1.61 -12.70 -9.35
CA LEU A 203 0.58 -11.82 -8.78
C LEU A 203 1.17 -10.46 -8.36
N GLY A 204 2.38 -10.48 -7.81
CA GLY A 204 3.15 -9.27 -7.49
C GLY A 204 3.54 -8.45 -8.71
N THR A 205 3.94 -9.10 -9.81
CA THR A 205 4.22 -8.40 -11.09
C THR A 205 2.98 -7.68 -11.59
N HIS A 206 1.84 -8.36 -11.65
CA HIS A 206 0.59 -7.78 -12.13
C HIS A 206 0.12 -6.61 -11.26
N SER A 207 0.29 -6.71 -9.94
CA SER A 207 0.02 -5.60 -9.00
C SER A 207 0.88 -4.37 -9.28
N ARG A 208 2.15 -4.56 -9.65
CA ARG A 208 3.10 -3.48 -9.97
C ARG A 208 2.81 -2.81 -11.31
N GLU A 209 2.34 -3.58 -12.28
CA GLU A 209 1.90 -3.07 -13.57
C GLU A 209 0.65 -2.22 -13.41
N ALA A 210 -0.37 -2.73 -12.72
CA ALA A 210 -1.60 -1.98 -12.48
C ALA A 210 -1.39 -0.70 -11.65
N ALA A 211 -0.48 -0.71 -10.68
CA ALA A 211 -0.16 0.48 -9.89
C ALA A 211 0.50 1.61 -10.71
N ARG A 212 0.96 1.34 -11.94
CA ARG A 212 1.54 2.35 -12.83
C ARG A 212 0.60 3.54 -13.07
N ILE A 213 -0.71 3.31 -13.14
CA ILE A 213 -1.70 4.38 -13.30
C ILE A 213 -1.63 5.43 -12.20
N VAL A 214 -1.18 5.07 -10.99
CA VAL A 214 -1.02 6.02 -9.88
C VAL A 214 0.10 7.01 -10.15
N GLU A 215 1.18 6.57 -10.81
CA GLU A 215 2.33 7.42 -11.14
C GLU A 215 1.92 8.60 -12.04
N GLU A 216 0.93 8.40 -12.92
CA GLU A 216 0.48 9.38 -13.91
C GLU A 216 -0.17 10.62 -13.29
N PHE A 217 -0.83 10.49 -12.13
CA PHE A 217 -1.60 11.60 -11.54
C PHE A 217 -1.16 12.00 -10.13
N SER A 218 -0.49 11.12 -9.38
CA SER A 218 -0.22 11.34 -7.95
C SER A 218 0.68 12.55 -7.67
N GLY A 219 1.75 12.75 -8.43
CA GLY A 219 2.62 13.92 -8.30
C GLY A 219 1.92 15.24 -8.59
N GLY A 220 1.07 15.27 -9.63
CA GLY A 220 0.26 16.44 -9.95
C GLY A 220 -0.78 16.74 -8.87
N TRP A 221 -1.45 15.69 -8.36
CA TRP A 221 -2.38 15.79 -7.24
C TRP A 221 -1.69 16.33 -5.98
N PHE A 222 -0.53 15.77 -5.60
CA PHE A 222 0.20 16.16 -4.39
C PHE A 222 0.56 17.65 -4.40
N SER A 223 1.23 18.11 -5.46
CA SER A 223 1.68 19.50 -5.54
C SER A 223 0.52 20.47 -5.67
N LYS A 224 -0.49 20.15 -6.48
CA LYS A 224 -1.68 21.01 -6.65
C LYS A 224 -2.46 21.14 -5.34
N THR A 225 -2.75 20.02 -4.69
CA THR A 225 -3.52 20.00 -3.43
C THR A 225 -2.78 20.76 -2.34
N ASN A 226 -1.48 20.51 -2.19
CA ASN A 226 -0.67 21.20 -1.19
C ASN A 226 -0.65 22.72 -1.41
N TRP A 227 -0.50 23.17 -2.66
CA TRP A 227 -0.47 24.60 -2.99
C TRP A 227 -1.83 25.28 -2.84
N GLU A 228 -2.90 24.71 -3.41
CA GLU A 228 -4.24 25.32 -3.39
C GLU A 228 -4.84 25.37 -1.98
N LYS A 229 -4.59 24.32 -1.17
CA LYS A 229 -5.21 24.17 0.15
C LYS A 229 -4.27 24.50 1.32
N LYS A 230 -3.04 24.96 1.03
CA LYS A 230 -1.99 25.26 2.04
C LYS A 230 -1.72 24.07 2.97
N GLY A 231 -1.63 22.88 2.38
CA GLY A 231 -1.47 21.61 3.10
C GLY A 231 -2.43 20.54 2.59
N ILE A 232 -2.16 19.28 2.96
CA ILE A 232 -2.98 18.14 2.58
C ILE A 232 -3.72 17.65 3.84
N SER A 233 -5.04 17.67 3.81
CA SER A 233 -5.86 17.16 4.92
C SER A 233 -6.06 15.65 4.82
N ARG A 234 -6.54 15.03 5.91
CA ARG A 234 -6.95 13.61 5.89
C ARG A 234 -8.10 13.35 4.91
N GLN A 235 -9.00 14.31 4.72
CA GLN A 235 -10.09 14.18 3.75
C GLN A 235 -9.55 14.16 2.32
N ASP A 236 -8.52 14.95 2.03
CA ASP A 236 -7.82 14.93 0.74
C ASP A 236 -7.12 13.58 0.52
N ALA A 237 -6.42 13.09 1.53
CA ALA A 237 -5.76 11.78 1.52
C ALA A 237 -6.77 10.63 1.28
N ALA A 238 -7.95 10.69 1.92
CA ALA A 238 -9.02 9.72 1.69
C ALA A 238 -9.55 9.76 0.25
N GLY A 239 -9.80 10.96 -0.29
CA GLY A 239 -10.21 11.14 -1.68
C GLY A 239 -9.16 10.61 -2.67
N PHE A 240 -7.88 10.86 -2.39
CA PHE A 240 -6.78 10.35 -3.20
C PHE A 240 -6.68 8.83 -3.15
N ALA A 241 -6.73 8.23 -1.96
CA ALA A 241 -6.73 6.78 -1.79
C ALA A 241 -7.90 6.13 -2.52
N HIS A 242 -9.10 6.72 -2.45
CA HIS A 242 -10.27 6.25 -3.19
C HIS A 242 -10.01 6.22 -4.71
N VAL A 243 -9.53 7.33 -5.27
CA VAL A 243 -9.28 7.44 -6.71
C VAL A 243 -8.16 6.49 -7.15
N ALA A 244 -7.08 6.38 -6.38
CA ALA A 244 -5.96 5.48 -6.67
C ALA A 244 -6.41 4.01 -6.69
N MET A 245 -7.10 3.55 -5.66
CA MET A 245 -7.60 2.18 -5.58
C MET A 245 -8.60 1.88 -6.70
N LYS A 246 -9.52 2.81 -6.98
CA LYS A 246 -10.49 2.66 -8.08
C LYS A 246 -9.79 2.51 -9.44
N LYS A 247 -8.77 3.33 -9.71
CA LYS A 247 -7.99 3.25 -10.96
C LYS A 247 -7.20 1.95 -11.05
N ILE A 248 -6.54 1.52 -9.97
CA ILE A 248 -5.80 0.25 -9.94
C ILE A 248 -6.73 -0.94 -10.21
N VAL A 249 -7.91 -0.97 -9.57
CA VAL A 249 -8.91 -2.02 -9.81
C VAL A 249 -9.36 -2.04 -11.27
N ALA A 250 -9.48 -0.87 -11.92
CA ALA A 250 -9.81 -0.80 -13.34
C ALA A 250 -8.68 -1.35 -14.23
N GLU A 251 -7.42 -0.99 -13.95
CA GLU A 251 -6.25 -1.50 -14.70
C GLU A 251 -6.12 -3.02 -14.59
N LEU A 252 -6.31 -3.58 -13.39
CA LEU A 252 -6.25 -5.03 -13.18
C LEU A 252 -7.36 -5.78 -13.93
N LYS A 253 -8.53 -5.16 -14.07
CA LYS A 253 -9.64 -5.72 -14.88
C LYS A 253 -9.32 -5.68 -16.37
N GLU A 254 -8.61 -4.65 -16.84
CA GLU A 254 -8.24 -4.51 -18.25
C GLU A 254 -7.11 -5.45 -18.64
N GLY A 255 -6.03 -5.52 -17.84
CA GLY A 255 -4.90 -6.41 -18.10
C GLY A 255 -5.28 -7.90 -18.16
N ALA A 256 -6.33 -8.31 -17.46
CA ALA A 256 -6.84 -9.67 -17.54
C ALA A 256 -7.65 -9.98 -18.81
N ARG A 257 -8.11 -8.97 -19.56
CA ARG A 257 -8.75 -9.17 -20.87
C ARG A 257 -7.73 -9.37 -21.98
N THR A 258 -6.52 -8.82 -21.84
CA THR A 258 -5.46 -8.95 -22.84
C THR A 258 -4.69 -10.26 -22.75
N ASP A 259 -4.72 -10.92 -21.58
CA ASP A 259 -4.01 -12.17 -21.29
C ASP A 259 -4.89 -13.44 -21.36
N GLY A 260 -6.16 -13.32 -21.75
CA GLY A 260 -7.14 -14.41 -21.84
C GLY A 260 -7.50 -14.77 -23.27
#